data_AF-A0A6J4JP25-F1
#
_entry.id   AF-A0A6J4JP25-F1
#
_cell.length_a   1.000
_cell.length_b   1.000
_cell.length_c   1.000
_cell.angle_alpha   90.00
_cell.angle_beta   90.00
_cell.angle_gamma   90.00
#
_symmetry.space_group_name_H-M   'P 1'
#
loop_
_entity.id
_entity.type
_entity.pdbx_description
1 polymer ?
#
loop_
_entity_poly.entity_id
_entity_poly.type
_entity_poly.pdbx_seq_one_letter_code
_entity_poly.pdbx_strand_id
1 'polypeptide(L)' 'MRSVPPAEGFQEVLIPGEPERRSAARRLVEGIPVADDTWQAVTTTAAELGVSV' A
#
# COMPACT_ATOMS: atom_id res chain seq x y z
N MET A 1 -22.15 7.88 -10.94
CA MET A 1 -20.90 8.62 -10.62
C MET A 1 -19.67 8.12 -11.37
N ARG A 2 -19.48 6.81 -11.64
CA ARG A 2 -18.34 6.31 -12.45
C ARG A 2 -18.39 6.66 -13.95
N SER A 3 -19.48 7.29 -14.41
CA SER A 3 -19.68 7.64 -15.83
C SER A 3 -19.17 9.03 -16.21
N VAL A 4 -18.44 9.72 -15.33
CA VAL A 4 -17.81 10.99 -15.68
C VAL A 4 -16.55 10.67 -16.49
N PRO A 5 -16.37 11.26 -17.68
CA PRO A 5 -15.14 11.06 -18.45
C PRO A 5 -13.94 11.56 -17.64
N PRO A 6 -12.82 10.82 -17.63
CA PRO A 6 -11.62 11.27 -16.96
C PRO A 6 -11.06 12.53 -17.62
N ALA A 7 -10.32 13.34 -16.86
CA ALA A 7 -9.61 14.47 -17.41
C ALA A 7 -8.53 14.01 -18.40
N GLU A 8 -8.12 14.90 -19.30
CA GLU A 8 -7.03 14.63 -20.25
C GLU A 8 -5.77 14.16 -19.52
N GLY A 9 -5.18 13.05 -19.97
CA GLY A 9 -4.02 12.42 -19.33
C GLY A 9 -4.36 11.42 -18.21
N PHE A 10 -5.63 11.27 -17.81
CA PHE A 10 -6.07 10.30 -16.81
C PHE A 10 -6.89 9.16 -17.45
N GLN A 11 -6.68 7.93 -16.98
CA GLN A 11 -7.32 6.74 -17.56
C GLN A 11 -8.72 6.48 -17.01
N GLU A 12 -8.97 6.85 -15.74
CA GLU A 12 -10.25 6.60 -15.09
C GLU A 12 -10.51 7.57 -13.93
N VAL A 13 -11.78 7.73 -13.57
CA VAL A 13 -12.20 8.45 -12.37
C VAL A 13 -12.41 7.45 -11.24
N LEU A 14 -11.61 7.57 -10.18
CA LEU A 14 -11.73 6.76 -8.97
C LEU A 14 -12.65 7.46 -7.95
N ILE A 15 -13.44 6.66 -7.24
CA ILE A 15 -14.31 7.12 -6.14
C ILE A 15 -13.52 6.96 -4.83
N PRO A 16 -13.71 7.84 -3.82
CA PRO A 16 -13.09 7.66 -2.51
C PRO A 16 -13.24 6.22 -1.98
N GLY A 17 -12.15 5.62 -1.50
CA GLY A 17 -12.10 4.23 -1.03
C GLY A 17 -11.74 3.19 -2.10
N GLU A 18 -11.97 3.48 -3.38
CA GLU A 18 -11.60 2.56 -4.47
C GLU A 18 -10.08 2.39 -4.63
N PRO A 19 -9.25 3.47 -4.63
CA PRO A 19 -7.80 3.33 -4.68
C PRO A 19 -7.24 2.48 -3.53
N GLU A 20 -7.75 2.67 -2.31
CA GLU A 20 -7.34 1.97 -1.12
C GLU A 20 -7.71 0.48 -1.20
N ARG A 21 -8.95 0.17 -1.63
CA ARG A 21 -9.42 -1.20 -1.81
C ARG A 21 -8.60 -1.95 -2.86
N ARG A 22 -8.30 -1.32 -4.00
CA ARG A 22 -7.44 -1.90 -5.04
C ARG A 22 -6.03 -2.16 -4.52
N SER A 23 -5.47 -1.20 -3.81
CA SER A 23 -4.12 -1.33 -3.26
C SER A 23 -4.05 -2.40 -2.16
N ALA A 24 -5.10 -2.54 -1.34
CA ALA A 24 -5.21 -3.60 -0.34
C ALA A 24 -5.31 -4.99 -0.99
N ALA A 25 -6.19 -5.15 -1.98
CA ALA A 25 -6.32 -6.42 -2.72
C ALA A 25 -5.00 -6.84 -3.37
N ARG A 26 -4.28 -5.89 -3.98
CA ARG A 26 -2.96 -6.15 -4.55
C ARG A 26 -1.96 -6.62 -3.50
N ARG A 27 -1.84 -5.89 -2.39
CA ARG A 27 -0.88 -6.20 -1.31
C ARG A 27 -1.19 -7.51 -0.56
N LEU A 28 -2.43 -7.96 -0.55
CA LEU A 28 -2.79 -9.28 -0.01
C LEU A 28 -2.22 -10.43 -0.84
N VAL A 29 -2.04 -10.23 -2.15
CA VAL A 29 -1.54 -11.26 -3.08
C VAL A 29 -0.04 -11.12 -3.30
N GLU A 30 0.44 -9.90 -3.53
CA GLU A 30 1.84 -9.61 -3.89
C GLU A 30 2.73 -9.35 -2.68
N GLY A 31 2.15 -9.18 -1.50
CA GLY A 31 2.84 -8.71 -0.30
C GLY A 31 2.84 -7.19 -0.15
N ILE A 32 3.21 -6.71 1.03
CA ILE A 32 3.30 -5.28 1.36
C ILE A 32 4.74 -4.83 1.13
N PRO A 33 5.00 -3.90 0.19
CA PRO A 33 6.33 -3.31 0.07
C PRO A 33 6.61 -2.44 1.28
N VAL A 34 7.75 -2.66 1.92
CA VAL A 34 8.27 -1.88 3.05
C VAL A 34 9.62 -1.31 2.61
N ALA A 35 9.85 -0.03 2.88
CA ALA A 35 11.15 0.59 2.60
C ALA A 35 12.24 0.00 3.50
N ASP A 36 13.46 -0.12 2.99
CA ASP A 36 14.57 -0.78 3.69
C ASP A 36 14.87 -0.13 5.05
N ASP A 37 14.81 1.20 5.12
CA ASP A 37 15.01 1.97 6.36
C ASP A 37 13.95 1.66 7.42
N THR A 38 12.71 1.52 6.98
CA THR A 38 11.55 1.20 7.82
C THR A 38 11.66 -0.23 8.32
N TRP A 39 12.04 -1.18 7.45
CA TRP A 39 12.26 -2.56 7.86
C TRP A 39 13.43 -2.67 8.84
N GLN A 40 14.50 -1.92 8.63
CA GLN A 40 15.63 -1.84 9.56
C GLN A 40 15.21 -1.34 10.95
N ALA A 41 14.36 -0.30 11.01
CA ALA A 41 13.84 0.20 12.28
C ALA A 41 12.99 -0.86 13.02
N VAL A 42 12.14 -1.60 12.29
CA VAL A 42 11.33 -2.70 12.84
C VAL A 42 12.22 -3.82 13.38
N THR A 43 13.18 -4.29 12.58
CA THR A 43 14.08 -5.39 12.97
C THR A 43 14.98 -5.03 14.16
N THR A 44 15.44 -3.78 14.23
CA THR A 44 16.22 -3.27 15.38
C THR A 44 15.40 -3.32 16.66
N THR A 45 14.16 -2.80 16.61
CA THR A 45 13.25 -2.82 17.78
C THR A 45 12.96 -4.24 18.24
N ALA A 46 12.75 -5.16 17.29
CA ALA A 46 12.49 -6.56 17.62
C ALA A 46 13.71 -7.23 18.28
N ALA A 47 14.93 -6.93 17.82
CA ALA A 47 16.16 -7.43 18.43
C ALA A 47 16.34 -6.94 19.87
N GLU A 48 16.05 -5.66 20.15
CA GLU A 48 16.10 -5.08 21.50
C GLU A 48 15.12 -5.75 22.47
N LEU A 49 13.95 -6.16 21.95
CA LEU A 49 12.91 -6.83 22.71
C LEU A 49 13.05 -8.37 22.73
N GLY A 50 14.05 -8.93 22.05
CA GLY A 50 14.24 -10.37 21.93
C GLY A 50 13.15 -11.10 21.14
N VAL A 51 12.50 -10.42 20.19
CA VAL A 51 11.45 -10.96 19.31
C VAL A 51 12.06 -11.38 17.97
N SER A 52 11.68 -12.56 17.47
CA SER A 52 12.12 -13.05 16.16
C SER A 52 11.43 -12.28 15.03
N VAL A 53 12.20 -11.95 13.99
CA VAL A 53 11.72 -11.31 12.75
C VAL A 53 12.01 -12.17 11.55
#